data_AF-A0AAN1SZ54-F1
#
_entry.id   AF-A0AAN1SZ54-F1
#
_cell.length_a   1.000
_cell.length_b   1.000
_cell.length_c   1.000
_cell.angle_alpha   90.00
_cell.angle_beta   90.00
_cell.angle_gamma   90.00
#
_symmetry.space_group_name_H-M   'P 1'
#
loop_
_entity.id
_entity.type
_entity.pdbx_description
1 polymer ?
#
loop_
_entity_poly.entity_id
_entity_poly.type
_entity_poly.pdbx_seq_one_letter_code
_entity_poly.pdbx_strand_id
1 'polypeptide(L)'
;MKKERPRHLALYQIKLPLPGLVSILHRISGLLLFIALPLLLLSLQYSLSSIETHTQLLDLLAQPLPKLMMLGLLWAFLHHFCAGIRYLLIDLRIGSDLAGARYGSKVVLAVSILLTVVLGAKLW
;
A
#
# COMPACT_ATOMS: atom_id res chain seq x y z
N MET A 1 -13.14 38.04 23.51
CA MET A 1 -12.67 36.79 22.88
C MET A 1 -13.47 36.56 21.59
N LYS A 2 -12.82 36.34 20.43
CA LYS A 2 -13.53 36.03 19.18
C LYS A 2 -14.21 34.66 19.32
N LYS A 3 -15.51 34.58 19.03
CA LYS A 3 -16.27 33.32 19.06
C LYS A 3 -15.87 32.48 17.84
N GLU A 4 -15.25 31.32 18.06
CA GLU A 4 -14.91 30.41 16.96
C GLU A 4 -16.16 29.77 16.36
N ARG A 5 -16.18 29.64 15.04
CA ARG A 5 -17.30 29.02 14.32
C ARG A 5 -17.21 27.49 14.43
N PRO A 6 -18.34 26.78 14.61
CA PRO A 6 -18.34 25.33 14.63
C PRO A 6 -17.92 24.76 13.26
N ARG A 7 -17.22 23.62 13.27
CA ARG A 7 -16.77 22.90 12.07
C ARG A 7 -17.41 21.51 12.03
N HIS A 8 -17.94 21.11 10.89
CA HIS A 8 -18.52 19.78 10.71
C HIS A 8 -17.46 18.80 10.18
N LEU A 9 -16.65 18.25 11.09
CA LEU A 9 -15.54 17.30 10.80
C LEU A 9 -15.70 15.95 11.52
N ALA A 10 -16.94 15.58 11.85
CA ALA A 10 -17.23 14.26 12.38
C ALA A 10 -17.08 13.19 11.28
N LEU A 11 -15.86 12.70 11.05
CA LEU A 11 -15.53 11.78 9.94
C LEU A 11 -16.38 10.52 9.92
N TYR A 12 -16.80 10.02 11.09
CA TYR A 12 -17.68 8.86 11.23
C TYR A 12 -19.11 9.12 10.73
N GLN A 13 -19.52 10.37 10.56
CA GLN A 13 -20.82 10.76 9.99
C GLN A 13 -20.75 10.97 8.47
N ILE A 14 -19.54 11.13 7.91
CA ILE A 14 -19.33 11.43 6.50
C ILE A 14 -19.18 10.12 5.71
N LYS A 15 -20.07 9.89 4.73
CA LYS A 15 -19.99 8.73 3.84
C LYS A 15 -18.90 8.92 2.80
N LEU A 16 -17.76 8.27 3.01
CA LEU A 16 -16.64 8.32 2.06
C LEU A 16 -16.90 7.40 0.86
N PRO A 17 -16.85 7.90 -0.38
CA PRO A 17 -17.00 7.05 -1.55
C PRO A 17 -15.73 6.23 -1.80
N LEU A 18 -15.87 5.15 -2.57
CA LEU A 18 -14.80 4.19 -2.88
C LEU A 18 -13.51 4.84 -3.44
N PRO A 19 -13.58 5.84 -4.34
CA PRO A 19 -12.38 6.59 -4.77
C PRO A 19 -11.67 7.34 -3.66
N GLY A 20 -12.41 7.85 -2.67
CA GLY A 20 -11.85 8.48 -1.48
C GLY A 20 -11.07 7.48 -0.62
N LEU A 21 -11.62 6.28 -0.43
CA LEU A 21 -10.93 5.21 0.31
C LEU A 21 -9.62 4.80 -0.39
N VAL A 22 -9.66 4.55 -1.70
CA VAL A 22 -8.45 4.19 -2.48
C VAL A 22 -7.37 5.28 -2.36
N SER A 23 -7.78 6.56 -2.30
CA SER A 23 -6.84 7.67 -2.09
C SER A 23 -6.18 7.66 -0.72
N ILE A 24 -6.94 7.43 0.34
CA ILE A 24 -6.39 7.29 1.70
C ILE A 24 -5.43 6.10 1.75
N LEU A 25 -5.83 4.94 1.20
CA LEU A 25 -4.98 3.75 1.17
C LEU A 25 -3.70 3.96 0.34
N HIS A 26 -3.75 4.72 -0.76
CA HIS A 26 -2.55 5.08 -1.54
C HIS A 26 -1.56 5.92 -0.72
N ARG A 27 -2.06 6.87 0.08
CA ARG A 27 -1.23 7.69 0.99
C ARG A 27 -0.62 6.86 2.11
N ILE A 28 -1.42 6.03 2.77
CA ILE A 28 -0.97 5.16 3.87
C ILE A 28 0.06 4.15 3.36
N SER A 29 -0.19 3.51 2.22
CA SER A 29 0.77 2.58 1.61
C SER A 29 2.08 3.26 1.22
N GLY A 30 2.04 4.49 0.69
CA GLY A 30 3.25 5.26 0.40
C GLY A 30 4.08 5.57 1.64
N LEU A 31 3.43 5.98 2.73
CA LEU A 31 4.09 6.21 4.02
C LEU A 31 4.71 4.92 4.58
N LEU A 32 3.98 3.80 4.53
CA LEU A 32 4.46 2.50 4.99
C LEU A 32 5.71 2.07 4.21
N LEU A 33 5.68 2.18 2.88
CA LEU A 33 6.83 1.86 2.03
C LEU A 33 8.03 2.74 2.35
N PHE A 34 7.83 4.05 2.53
CA PHE A 34 8.90 4.98 2.89
C PHE A 34 9.55 4.62 4.24
N ILE A 35 8.74 4.34 5.26
CA ILE A 35 9.23 3.91 6.58
C ILE A 35 9.95 2.55 6.50
N ALA A 36 9.51 1.66 5.60
CA ALA A 36 10.12 0.36 5.42
C ALA A 36 11.45 0.39 4.64
N LEU A 37 11.79 1.48 3.93
CA LEU A 37 13.00 1.55 3.10
C LEU A 37 14.30 1.22 3.87
N PRO A 38 14.58 1.77 5.06
CA PRO A 38 15.80 1.41 5.80
C PRO A 38 15.87 -0.08 6.14
N LEU A 39 14.73 -0.70 6.49
CA LEU A 39 14.66 -2.13 6.78
C LEU A 39 14.91 -2.95 5.51
N LEU A 40 14.32 -2.57 4.38
CA LEU A 40 14.54 -3.22 3.10
C LEU A 40 16.01 -3.14 2.65
N LEU A 41 16.65 -1.98 2.83
CA LEU A 41 18.06 -1.79 2.52
C LEU A 41 18.96 -2.62 3.45
N LEU A 42 18.61 -2.72 4.73
CA LEU A 42 19.31 -3.58 5.69
C LEU A 42 19.18 -5.07 5.30
N SER A 43 17.96 -5.52 4.94
CA SER A 43 17.75 -6.88 4.45
C SER A 43 18.53 -7.14 3.17
N LEU A 44 18.58 -6.19 2.24
CA LEU A 44 19.40 -6.29 1.03
C LEU A 44 20.89 -6.41 1.37
N GLN A 45 21.39 -5.63 2.33
CA GLN A 45 22.77 -5.72 2.79
C GLN A 45 23.08 -7.11 3.38
N TYR A 46 22.22 -7.63 4.26
CA TYR A 46 22.38 -8.98 4.84
C TYR A 46 22.32 -10.08 3.77
N SER A 47 21.50 -9.88 2.73
CA SER A 47 21.41 -10.83 1.61
C SER A 47 22.69 -10.91 0.77
N LEU A 48 23.55 -9.90 0.80
CA LEU A 48 24.70 -9.77 -0.10
C LEU A 48 26.07 -9.87 0.61
N SER A 49 26.10 -9.73 1.93
CA SER A 49 27.34 -9.54 2.68
C SER A 49 28.15 -10.84 2.85
N SER A 50 27.51 -11.95 3.23
CA SER A 50 28.16 -13.26 3.39
C SER A 50 27.12 -14.40 3.43
N ILE A 51 27.59 -15.65 3.40
CA ILE A 51 26.71 -16.83 3.53
C ILE A 51 26.06 -16.86 4.93
N GLU A 52 26.79 -16.49 5.96
CA GLU A 52 26.32 -16.45 7.35
C GLU A 52 25.22 -15.40 7.53
N THR A 53 25.40 -14.19 6.99
CA THR A 53 24.39 -13.12 7.09
C THR A 53 23.15 -13.42 6.23
N HIS A 54 23.34 -14.04 5.07
CA HIS A 54 22.24 -14.49 4.23
C HIS A 54 21.40 -15.58 4.90
N THR A 55 22.04 -16.58 5.52
CA THR A 55 21.35 -17.65 6.25
C THR A 55 20.59 -17.12 7.47
N GLN A 56 21.19 -16.20 8.24
CA GLN A 56 20.50 -15.49 9.33
C GLN A 56 19.24 -14.74 8.85
N LEU A 57 19.33 -14.07 7.69
CA LEU A 57 18.18 -13.39 7.11
C LEU A 57 17.08 -14.37 6.71
N LEU A 58 17.43 -15.50 6.09
CA LEU A 58 16.46 -16.53 5.73
C LEU A 58 15.77 -17.12 6.97
N ASP A 59 16.53 -17.42 8.02
CA ASP A 59 15.97 -17.95 9.28
C ASP A 59 14.99 -16.95 9.94
N LEU A 60 15.32 -15.65 9.90
CA LEU A 60 14.41 -14.61 10.35
C LEU A 60 13.14 -14.56 9.48
N LEU A 61 13.29 -14.52 8.15
CA LEU A 61 12.16 -14.42 7.22
C LEU A 61 11.31 -15.70 7.15
N ALA A 62 11.81 -16.83 7.64
CA ALA A 62 11.04 -18.06 7.78
C ALA A 62 10.01 -18.00 8.92
N GLN A 63 10.18 -17.08 9.88
CA GLN A 63 9.27 -16.93 11.01
C GLN A 63 7.92 -16.34 10.59
N PRO A 64 6.81 -16.73 11.24
CA PRO A 64 5.46 -16.31 10.82
C PRO A 64 5.25 -14.80 10.89
N LEU A 65 5.80 -14.12 11.92
CA LEU A 65 5.61 -12.68 12.08
C LEU A 65 6.33 -11.87 10.96
N PRO A 66 7.62 -12.09 10.66
CA PRO A 66 8.28 -11.52 9.48
C PRO A 66 7.55 -11.82 8.16
N LYS A 67 7.03 -13.04 7.94
CA LYS A 67 6.23 -13.36 6.75
C LYS A 67 4.96 -12.51 6.66
N LEU A 68 4.24 -12.31 7.76
CA LEU A 68 3.07 -11.44 7.81
C LEU A 68 3.42 -9.98 7.52
N MET A 69 4.56 -9.50 8.05
CA MET A 69 5.06 -8.15 7.75
C MET A 69 5.41 -8.01 6.27
N MET A 70 6.09 -9.00 5.67
CA MET A 70 6.38 -9.04 4.24
C MET A 70 5.10 -9.06 3.39
N LEU A 71 4.08 -9.81 3.79
CA LEU A 71 2.78 -9.83 3.12
C LEU A 71 2.11 -8.44 3.14
N GLY A 72 2.15 -7.76 4.29
CA GLY A 72 1.66 -6.39 4.43
C GLY A 72 2.43 -5.39 3.56
N LEU A 73 3.76 -5.52 3.49
CA LEU A 73 4.61 -4.68 2.66
C LEU A 73 4.41 -4.93 1.16
N LEU A 74 4.23 -6.20 0.78
CA LEU A 74 3.88 -6.63 -0.57
C LEU A 74 2.53 -6.04 -1.00
N TRP A 75 1.50 -6.14 -0.15
CA TRP A 75 0.21 -5.49 -0.40
C TRP A 75 0.36 -3.98 -0.53
N ALA A 76 1.10 -3.33 0.38
CA ALA A 76 1.32 -1.89 0.33
C ALA A 76 1.96 -1.46 -1.00
N PHE A 77 3.00 -2.18 -1.44
CA PHE A 77 3.64 -1.94 -2.73
C PHE A 77 2.66 -2.09 -3.90
N LEU A 78 1.94 -3.22 -3.99
CA LEU A 78 1.05 -3.52 -5.10
C LEU A 78 -0.15 -2.56 -5.15
N HIS A 79 -0.75 -2.24 -4.01
CA HIS A 79 -1.82 -1.25 -3.92
C HIS A 79 -1.31 0.13 -4.30
N HIS A 80 -0.15 0.56 -3.77
CA HIS A 80 0.43 1.87 -4.08
C HIS A 80 0.73 2.00 -5.57
N PHE A 81 1.34 0.98 -6.17
CA PHE A 81 1.67 0.91 -7.59
C PHE A 81 0.42 0.97 -8.48
N CYS A 82 -0.57 0.10 -8.24
CA CYS A 82 -1.81 0.09 -9.03
C CYS A 82 -2.58 1.41 -8.91
N ALA A 83 -2.68 1.96 -7.69
CA ALA A 83 -3.31 3.26 -7.46
C ALA A 83 -2.52 4.40 -8.13
N GLY A 84 -1.18 4.33 -8.09
CA GLY A 84 -0.29 5.27 -8.76
C GLY A 84 -0.51 5.32 -10.27
N ILE A 85 -0.58 4.15 -10.94
CA ILE A 85 -0.95 4.07 -12.36
C ILE A 85 -2.30 4.73 -12.61
N ARG A 86 -3.31 4.45 -11.78
CA ARG A 86 -4.62 5.10 -11.90
C ARG A 86 -4.52 6.62 -11.78
N TYR A 87 -3.70 7.14 -10.88
CA TYR A 87 -3.50 8.59 -10.75
C TYR A 87 -2.84 9.20 -11.97
N LEU A 88 -1.79 8.56 -12.51
CA LEU A 88 -1.15 8.98 -13.75
C LEU A 88 -2.14 8.98 -14.94
N LEU A 89 -3.03 7.99 -15.03
CA LEU A 89 -4.09 7.96 -16.05
C LEU A 89 -5.07 9.12 -15.88
N ILE A 90 -5.47 9.45 -14.64
CA ILE A 90 -6.34 10.60 -14.36
C ILE A 90 -5.66 11.92 -14.74
N ASP A 91 -4.35 12.06 -14.51
CA ASP A 91 -3.56 13.23 -14.90
C ASP A 91 -3.56 13.40 -16.43
N LEU A 92 -3.61 12.30 -17.17
CA LEU A 92 -3.80 12.25 -18.63
C LEU A 92 -5.27 12.38 -19.08
N ARG A 93 -6.20 12.70 -18.17
CA ARG A 93 -7.66 12.80 -18.41
C ARG A 93 -8.35 11.49 -18.77
N ILE A 94 -7.72 10.34 -18.54
CA ILE A 94 -8.29 9.01 -18.79
C ILE A 94 -9.07 8.56 -17.55
N GLY A 95 -10.39 8.38 -17.68
CA GLY A 95 -11.25 7.91 -16.58
C GLY A 95 -11.47 8.93 -15.45
N SER A 96 -11.36 10.23 -15.75
CA SER A 96 -11.49 11.32 -14.77
C SER A 96 -12.94 11.68 -14.40
N ASP A 97 -13.92 11.15 -15.11
CA ASP A 97 -15.34 11.31 -14.78
C ASP A 97 -15.73 10.45 -13.56
N LEU A 98 -16.92 10.67 -12.99
CA LEU A 98 -17.32 9.96 -11.78
C LEU A 98 -17.46 8.45 -11.99
N ALA A 99 -17.92 8.00 -13.16
CA ALA A 99 -18.06 6.58 -13.47
C ALA A 99 -16.68 5.94 -13.64
N GLY A 100 -15.80 6.58 -14.41
CA GLY A 100 -14.39 6.17 -14.57
C GLY A 100 -13.65 6.12 -13.24
N ALA A 101 -13.79 7.14 -12.39
CA ALA A 101 -13.15 7.18 -11.08
C ALA A 101 -13.59 6.02 -10.18
N ARG A 102 -14.89 5.69 -10.16
CA ARG A 102 -15.44 4.56 -9.39
C ARG A 102 -14.99 3.21 -9.96
N TYR A 103 -15.03 3.05 -11.28
CA TYR A 103 -14.60 1.83 -11.95
C TYR A 103 -13.11 1.57 -11.72
N GLY A 104 -12.26 2.57 -11.97
CA GLY A 104 -10.82 2.48 -11.74
C GLY A 104 -10.48 2.14 -10.29
N SER A 105 -11.22 2.67 -9.31
CA SER A 105 -11.02 2.31 -7.90
C SER A 105 -11.35 0.83 -7.60
N LYS A 106 -12.39 0.27 -8.23
CA LYS A 106 -12.68 -1.17 -8.11
C LYS A 106 -11.59 -2.02 -8.75
N VAL A 107 -11.10 -1.61 -9.94
CA VAL A 107 -10.01 -2.30 -10.64
C VAL A 107 -8.73 -2.30 -9.80
N VAL A 108 -8.35 -1.15 -9.21
CA VAL A 108 -7.18 -1.06 -8.34
C VAL A 108 -7.26 -2.07 -7.19
N LEU A 109 -8.39 -2.15 -6.49
CA LEU A 109 -8.56 -3.09 -5.38
C LEU A 109 -8.55 -4.55 -5.85
N ALA A 110 -9.27 -4.87 -6.93
CA ALA A 110 -9.34 -6.24 -7.44
C ALA A 110 -7.96 -6.75 -7.88
N VAL A 111 -7.23 -5.94 -8.66
CA VAL A 111 -5.91 -6.30 -9.18
C VAL A 111 -4.88 -6.36 -8.05
N SER A 112 -4.85 -5.38 -7.14
CA SER A 112 -3.86 -5.38 -6.06
C SER A 112 -4.06 -6.55 -5.10
N ILE A 113 -5.32 -6.89 -4.75
CA ILE A 113 -5.62 -8.04 -3.90
C ILE A 113 -5.27 -9.35 -4.61
N LEU A 114 -5.64 -9.50 -5.88
CA LEU A 114 -5.31 -10.69 -6.67
C LEU A 114 -3.80 -10.92 -6.73
N LEU A 115 -3.03 -9.89 -7.07
CA LEU A 115 -1.57 -9.96 -7.10
C LEU A 115 -0.99 -10.27 -5.71
N THR A 116 -1.55 -9.68 -4.65
CA THR A 116 -1.13 -9.94 -3.26
C THR A 116 -1.34 -11.40 -2.90
N VAL A 117 -2.48 -12.00 -3.26
CA VAL A 117 -2.77 -13.42 -2.98
C VAL A 117 -1.82 -14.33 -3.77
N VAL A 118 -1.64 -14.08 -5.07
CA VAL A 118 -0.79 -14.91 -5.94
C VAL A 118 0.68 -14.86 -5.49
N LEU A 119 1.21 -13.67 -5.20
CA LEU A 119 2.59 -13.52 -4.76
C LEU A 119 2.78 -13.90 -3.29
N GLY A 120 1.78 -13.60 -2.45
CA GLY A 120 1.77 -13.97 -1.04
C GLY A 120 1.75 -15.48 -0.82
N ALA A 121 1.14 -16.25 -1.73
CA ALA A 121 1.21 -17.71 -1.71
C ALA A 121 2.64 -18.25 -1.84
N LYS A 122 3.58 -17.49 -2.43
CA LYS A 122 5.00 -17.88 -2.50
C LYS A 122 5.81 -17.53 -1.24
N LEU A 123 5.27 -16.70 -0.35
CA LEU A 123 5.91 -16.39 0.93
C LEU A 123 5.76 -17.53 1.94
N TRP A 124 4.81 -18.43 1.70
CA TRP A 124 4.51 -19.59 2.52
C TRP A 124 4.99 -20.86 1.85
#